data_AF-A0A950QGL4-F1
#
_entry.id   AF-A0A950QGL4-F1
#
_cell.length_a   1.000
_cell.length_b   1.000
_cell.length_c   1.000
_cell.angle_alpha   90.00
_cell.angle_beta   90.00
_cell.angle_gamma   90.00
#
_symmetry.space_group_name_H-M   'P 1'
#
loop_
_entity.id
_entity.type
_entity.pdbx_description
1 polymer ?
#
loop_
_entity_poly.entity_id
_entity_poly.type
_entity_poly.pdbx_seq_one_letter_code
_entity_poly.pdbx_strand_id
1 'polypeptide(L)'
;MSTLLRQREEELFAEWRTSWPEHEQSAFVTDGAVCPDEYENCSLKILLLLKEVNDPNGGGWCLREFLSEGGRSQTWNVVTRWLRSIRNPEATKQWKDIRVVTKGQRVRELQSVAAMNLKKYPGGHTSVGRTWREMVIRDR
;
A
#
# COMPACT_ATOMS: atom_id res chain seq x y z
N MET A 1 -0.57 -17.20 12.13
CA MET A 1 -1.64 -16.19 12.05
C MET A 1 -1.42 -15.13 13.11
N SER A 2 -0.66 -14.10 12.76
CA SER A 2 -0.58 -12.85 13.51
C SER A 2 -1.90 -12.11 13.34
N THR A 3 -2.80 -12.43 14.24
CA THR A 3 -4.10 -11.75 14.37
C THR A 3 -3.94 -10.39 15.02
N LEU A 4 -2.89 -10.18 15.84
CA LEU A 4 -2.68 -8.96 16.60
C LEU A 4 -2.37 -7.75 15.71
N LEU A 5 -1.49 -7.90 14.71
CA LEU A 5 -1.17 -6.79 13.80
C LEU A 5 -2.41 -6.34 13.03
N ARG A 6 -3.15 -7.30 12.47
CA ARG A 6 -4.40 -7.00 11.77
C ARG A 6 -5.41 -6.34 12.70
N GLN A 7 -5.60 -6.87 13.91
CA GLN A 7 -6.52 -6.29 14.89
C GLN A 7 -6.19 -4.82 15.18
N ARG A 8 -4.92 -4.49 15.44
CA ARG A 8 -4.50 -3.12 15.71
C ARG A 8 -4.69 -2.17 14.53
N GLU A 9 -4.48 -2.66 13.31
CA GLU A 9 -4.80 -1.89 12.10
C GLU A 9 -6.29 -1.60 11.99
N GLU A 10 -7.15 -2.60 12.21
CA GLU A 10 -8.60 -2.41 12.16
C GLU A 10 -9.12 -1.48 13.27
N GLU A 11 -8.59 -1.59 14.49
CA GLU A 11 -8.90 -0.69 15.60
C GLU A 11 -8.54 0.77 15.25
N LEU A 12 -7.33 0.99 14.71
CA LEU A 12 -6.87 2.30 14.27
C LEU A 12 -7.73 2.86 13.12
N PHE A 13 -8.09 2.02 12.14
CA PHE A 13 -8.94 2.46 11.04
C PHE A 13 -10.38 2.71 11.45
N ALA A 14 -10.90 1.99 12.45
CA ALA A 14 -12.21 2.28 13.03
C ALA A 14 -12.20 3.66 13.69
N GLU A 15 -11.19 3.96 14.51
CA GLU A 15 -11.01 5.28 15.13
C GLU A 15 -10.96 6.39 14.06
N TRP A 16 -10.07 6.24 13.07
CA TRP A 16 -9.89 7.24 12.01
C TRP A 16 -11.14 7.43 11.17
N ARG A 17 -11.84 6.35 10.80
CA ARG A 17 -13.08 6.43 10.05
C ARG A 17 -14.17 7.16 10.84
N THR A 18 -14.30 6.93 12.15
CA THR A 18 -15.30 7.63 12.97
C THR A 18 -15.02 9.12 13.16
N SER A 19 -13.77 9.56 12.98
CA SER A 19 -13.41 10.98 12.99
C SER A 19 -13.87 11.76 11.74
N TRP A 20 -14.31 11.05 10.69
CA TRP A 20 -14.75 11.66 9.43
C TRP A 20 -16.26 11.95 9.41
N PRO A 21 -16.71 12.93 8.60
CA PRO A 21 -18.13 13.13 8.34
C PRO A 21 -18.79 11.84 7.84
N GLU A 22 -19.98 11.51 8.35
CA GLU A 22 -20.69 10.25 8.07
C GLU A 22 -20.80 9.93 6.57
N HIS A 23 -21.11 10.94 5.74
CA HIS A 23 -21.23 10.81 4.29
C HIS A 23 -19.91 10.49 3.56
N GLU A 24 -18.76 10.69 4.20
CA GLU A 24 -17.43 10.38 3.65
C GLU A 24 -16.84 9.07 4.18
N GLN A 25 -17.40 8.48 5.24
CA GLN A 25 -16.85 7.28 5.88
C GLN A 25 -16.80 6.06 4.96
N SER A 26 -17.74 5.95 4.01
CA SER A 26 -17.78 4.91 2.99
C SER A 26 -16.62 5.01 1.98
N ALA A 27 -16.05 6.21 1.82
CA ALA A 27 -14.90 6.46 0.98
C ALA A 27 -13.57 6.07 1.65
N PHE A 28 -13.58 5.68 2.92
CA PHE A 28 -12.37 5.37 3.67
C PHE A 28 -11.66 4.14 3.10
N VAL A 29 -10.41 4.32 2.68
CA VAL A 29 -9.54 3.29 2.14
C VAL A 29 -8.72 2.66 3.26
N THR A 30 -8.74 1.34 3.34
CA THR A 30 -7.89 0.60 4.28
C THR A 30 -6.61 0.11 3.60
N ASP A 31 -5.54 0.03 4.38
CA ASP A 31 -4.23 -0.44 3.94
C ASP A 31 -3.49 -1.11 5.11
N GLY A 32 -2.17 -1.32 5.01
CA GLY A 32 -1.37 -1.98 6.05
C GLY A 32 -0.58 -3.17 5.53
N ALA A 33 -0.28 -4.12 6.41
CA ALA A 33 0.39 -5.37 6.05
C ALA A 33 -0.49 -6.21 5.12
N VAL A 34 0.07 -6.62 3.97
CA VAL A 34 -0.65 -7.43 2.96
C VAL A 34 -1.02 -8.77 3.58
N CYS A 35 -0.02 -9.53 4.02
CA CYS A 35 -0.20 -10.70 4.87
C CYS A 35 0.57 -10.49 6.18
N PRO A 36 -0.11 -10.35 7.34
CA PRO A 36 0.54 -10.10 8.63
C PRO A 36 1.59 -11.16 8.99
N ASP A 37 1.30 -12.44 8.73
CA ASP A 37 2.23 -13.54 8.98
C ASP A 37 3.52 -13.39 8.16
N GLU A 38 3.38 -13.18 6.86
CA GLU A 38 4.52 -13.05 5.95
C GLU A 38 5.34 -11.78 6.22
N TYR A 39 4.67 -10.70 6.65
CA TYR A 39 5.33 -9.45 7.03
C TYR A 39 6.10 -9.58 8.34
N GLU A 40 5.55 -10.26 9.34
CA GLU A 40 6.22 -10.46 10.63
C GLU A 40 7.37 -11.45 10.56
N ASN A 41 7.24 -12.51 9.77
CA ASN A 41 8.27 -13.52 9.57
C ASN A 41 9.41 -13.06 8.64
N CYS A 42 9.26 -11.91 7.98
CA CYS A 42 10.34 -11.34 7.19
C CYS A 42 11.43 -10.73 8.07
N SER A 43 12.68 -11.13 7.83
CA SER A 43 13.85 -10.58 8.51
C SER A 43 14.03 -9.07 8.27
N LEU A 44 13.67 -8.61 7.07
CA LEU A 44 13.65 -7.21 6.69
C LEU A 44 12.22 -6.76 6.39
N LYS A 45 11.68 -5.92 7.27
CA LYS A 45 10.33 -5.34 7.15
C LYS A 45 10.36 -4.12 6.24
N ILE A 46 9.53 -4.12 5.20
CA ILE A 46 9.45 -3.03 4.21
C ILE A 46 8.06 -2.42 4.25
N LEU A 47 8.00 -1.11 4.52
CA LEU A 47 6.80 -0.29 4.40
C LEU A 47 6.88 0.55 3.12
N LEU A 48 5.85 0.44 2.28
CA LEU A 48 5.66 1.26 1.10
C LEU A 48 4.73 2.43 1.43
N LEU A 49 5.29 3.63 1.50
CA LEU A 49 4.51 4.86 1.68
C LEU A 49 4.02 5.36 0.32
N LEU A 50 2.70 5.44 0.16
CA LEU A 50 2.00 5.87 -1.04
C LEU A 50 1.23 7.17 -0.76
N LYS A 51 0.95 7.95 -1.80
CA LYS A 51 0.17 9.19 -1.67
C LYS A 51 -1.30 8.89 -1.39
N GLU A 52 -1.98 8.28 -2.37
CA GLU A 52 -3.41 7.94 -2.34
C GLU A 52 -3.68 6.78 -3.32
N VAL A 53 -4.82 6.11 -3.13
CA VAL A 53 -5.28 5.07 -4.06
C VAL A 53 -5.98 5.70 -5.24
N ASN A 54 -5.67 5.19 -6.44
CA ASN A 54 -6.41 5.50 -7.65
C ASN A 54 -7.68 4.64 -7.71
N ASP A 55 -8.74 5.12 -7.09
CA ASP A 55 -10.05 4.48 -7.07
C ASP A 55 -11.10 5.42 -7.68
N PRO A 56 -11.39 5.28 -8.99
CA PRO A 56 -12.33 6.14 -9.69
C PRO A 56 -13.79 5.91 -9.28
N ASN A 57 -14.10 4.82 -8.56
CA ASN A 57 -15.47 4.45 -8.17
C ASN A 57 -15.81 4.87 -6.73
N GLY A 58 -14.86 5.42 -5.99
CA GLY A 58 -15.14 6.22 -4.79
C GLY A 58 -15.37 5.45 -3.50
N GLY A 59 -14.43 4.60 -3.08
CA GLY A 59 -14.38 4.06 -1.72
C GLY A 59 -14.48 2.56 -1.59
N GLY A 60 -14.51 2.09 -0.34
CA GLY A 60 -14.66 0.67 -0.01
C GLY A 60 -13.50 -0.23 -0.45
N TRP A 61 -12.37 0.37 -0.81
CA TRP A 61 -11.21 -0.33 -1.34
C TRP A 61 -10.22 -0.71 -0.24
N CYS A 62 -9.64 -1.91 -0.37
CA CYS A 62 -8.61 -2.44 0.51
C CYS A 62 -7.31 -2.62 -0.27
N LEU A 63 -6.28 -1.82 0.04
CA LEU A 63 -4.97 -1.94 -0.63
C LEU A 63 -4.36 -3.31 -0.41
N ARG A 64 -4.58 -3.90 0.76
CA ARG A 64 -4.03 -5.21 1.13
C ARG A 64 -4.52 -6.30 0.17
N GLU A 65 -5.81 -6.32 -0.15
CA GLU A 65 -6.40 -7.27 -1.10
C GLU A 65 -5.85 -7.07 -2.52
N PHE A 66 -5.79 -5.82 -2.98
CA PHE A 66 -5.24 -5.54 -4.30
C PHE A 66 -3.78 -5.97 -4.45
N LEU A 67 -2.97 -5.82 -3.40
CA LEU A 67 -1.57 -6.26 -3.39
C LEU A 67 -1.43 -7.77 -3.23
N SER A 68 -2.32 -8.41 -2.48
CA SER A 68 -2.30 -9.87 -2.34
C SER A 68 -2.56 -10.57 -3.69
N GLU A 69 -3.33 -9.93 -4.58
CA GLU A 69 -3.55 -10.37 -5.98
C GLU A 69 -2.41 -9.99 -6.95
N GLY A 70 -1.37 -9.33 -6.46
CA GLY A 70 -0.16 -8.96 -7.19
C GLY A 70 -0.21 -7.58 -7.84
N GLY A 71 -1.29 -6.81 -7.66
CA GLY A 71 -1.46 -5.46 -8.19
C GLY A 71 -1.31 -5.32 -9.72
N ARG A 72 -1.47 -4.07 -10.19
CA ARG A 72 -1.26 -3.69 -11.60
C ARG A 72 0.22 -3.71 -11.99
N SER A 73 0.52 -4.29 -13.16
CA SER A 73 1.90 -4.57 -13.58
C SER A 73 2.78 -3.32 -13.70
N GLN A 74 2.21 -2.17 -14.07
CA GLN A 74 2.96 -0.94 -14.33
C GLN A 74 3.79 -0.51 -13.10
N THR A 75 3.12 -0.34 -11.95
CA THR A 75 3.78 0.04 -10.70
C THR A 75 4.42 -1.17 -10.03
N TRP A 76 3.67 -2.27 -9.93
CA TRP A 76 4.06 -3.36 -9.05
C TRP A 76 5.16 -4.25 -9.64
N ASN A 77 5.40 -4.24 -10.95
CA ASN A 77 6.62 -4.84 -11.49
C ASN A 77 7.87 -4.10 -11.00
N VAL A 78 7.83 -2.77 -10.90
CA VAL A 78 8.99 -1.99 -10.43
C VAL A 78 9.24 -2.27 -8.95
N VAL A 79 8.18 -2.20 -8.13
CA VAL A 79 8.26 -2.53 -6.70
C VAL A 79 8.79 -3.95 -6.48
N THR A 80 8.27 -4.95 -7.19
CA THR A 80 8.75 -6.34 -7.07
C THR A 80 10.24 -6.49 -7.42
N ARG A 81 10.76 -5.71 -8.38
CA ARG A 81 12.21 -5.70 -8.65
C ARG A 81 12.98 -5.15 -7.45
N TRP A 82 12.52 -4.04 -6.87
CA TRP A 82 13.13 -3.46 -5.67
C TRP A 82 13.13 -4.44 -4.51
N LEU A 83 11.98 -5.09 -4.22
CA LEU A 83 11.89 -6.06 -3.13
C LEU A 83 12.90 -7.22 -3.31
N ARG A 84 12.98 -7.78 -4.51
CA ARG A 84 13.93 -8.85 -4.82
C ARG A 84 15.38 -8.38 -4.68
N SER A 85 15.70 -7.16 -5.13
CA SER A 85 17.05 -6.62 -5.04
C SER A 85 17.46 -6.20 -3.63
N ILE A 86 16.54 -5.65 -2.85
CA ILE A 86 16.78 -5.29 -1.44
C ILE A 86 17.00 -6.55 -0.60
N ARG A 87 16.21 -7.60 -0.83
CA ARG A 87 16.28 -8.85 -0.04
C ARG A 87 17.39 -9.79 -0.48
N ASN A 88 17.75 -9.78 -1.76
CA ASN A 88 18.77 -10.66 -2.31
C ASN A 88 19.64 -9.91 -3.34
N PRO A 89 20.49 -8.98 -2.89
CA PRO A 89 21.34 -8.19 -3.78
C PRO A 89 22.29 -9.07 -4.59
N GLU A 90 22.78 -10.17 -3.99
CA GLU A 90 23.71 -11.08 -4.65
C GLU A 90 23.10 -11.82 -5.84
N ALA A 91 21.83 -12.22 -5.76
CA ALA A 91 21.12 -12.88 -6.85
C ALA A 91 20.54 -11.91 -7.90
N THR A 92 20.74 -10.59 -7.73
CA THR A 92 20.13 -9.55 -8.60
C THR A 92 21.14 -8.57 -9.17
N LYS A 93 22.42 -8.96 -9.24
CA LYS A 93 23.53 -8.10 -9.71
C LYS A 93 23.37 -7.60 -11.16
N GLN A 94 22.67 -8.34 -12.02
CA GLN A 94 22.48 -7.95 -13.42
C GLN A 94 21.02 -7.64 -13.71
N TRP A 95 20.78 -6.61 -14.53
CA TRP A 95 19.42 -6.22 -14.93
C TRP A 95 18.61 -7.38 -15.51
N LYS A 96 19.25 -8.26 -16.29
CA LYS A 96 18.60 -9.42 -16.91
C LYS A 96 17.94 -10.37 -15.89
N ASP A 97 18.46 -10.42 -14.65
CA ASP A 97 18.01 -11.34 -13.59
C ASP A 97 16.68 -10.88 -12.94
N ILE A 98 16.36 -9.59 -13.11
CA ILE A 98 15.17 -8.95 -12.51
C ILE A 98 14.27 -8.25 -13.55
N ARG A 99 14.71 -8.14 -14.81
CA ARG A 99 13.97 -7.44 -15.87
C ARG A 99 12.55 -7.97 -16.03
N VAL A 100 12.39 -9.30 -16.04
CA VAL A 100 11.08 -9.94 -16.19
C VAL A 100 10.46 -10.16 -14.82
N VAL A 101 9.23 -9.68 -14.66
CA VAL A 101 8.41 -9.92 -13.46
C VAL A 101 7.09 -10.53 -13.87
N THR A 102 6.80 -11.71 -13.34
CA THR A 102 5.53 -12.41 -13.55
C THR A 102 4.50 -12.03 -12.50
N LYS A 103 3.20 -12.24 -12.78
CA LYS A 103 2.14 -12.03 -11.77
C LYS A 103 2.38 -12.89 -10.51
N GLY A 104 2.80 -14.14 -10.69
CA GLY A 104 3.11 -15.04 -9.56
C GLY A 104 4.27 -14.53 -8.70
N GLN A 105 5.29 -13.91 -9.30
CA GLN A 105 6.34 -13.22 -8.53
C GLN A 105 5.78 -12.02 -7.76
N ARG A 106 4.92 -11.19 -8.37
CA ARG A 106 4.29 -10.08 -7.64
C ARG A 106 3.46 -10.57 -6.46
N VAL A 107 2.58 -11.55 -6.68
CA VAL A 107 1.74 -12.15 -5.63
C VAL A 107 2.61 -12.62 -4.47
N ARG A 108 3.70 -13.35 -4.72
CA ARG A 108 4.59 -13.86 -3.67
C ARG A 108 5.33 -12.75 -2.93
N GLU A 109 6.00 -11.87 -3.66
CA GLU A 109 6.88 -10.85 -3.05
C GLU A 109 6.09 -9.80 -2.26
N LEU A 110 4.86 -9.49 -2.70
CA LEU A 110 4.01 -8.49 -2.05
C LEU A 110 3.31 -8.99 -0.79
N GLN A 111 3.22 -10.30 -0.53
CA GLN A 111 2.62 -10.78 0.73
C GLN A 111 3.34 -10.24 1.96
N SER A 112 4.65 -10.09 1.87
CA SER A 112 5.52 -9.77 3.00
C SER A 112 5.89 -8.29 3.09
N VAL A 113 5.07 -7.40 2.55
CA VAL A 113 5.22 -5.95 2.72
C VAL A 113 4.03 -5.35 3.47
N ALA A 114 4.25 -4.19 4.07
CA ALA A 114 3.18 -3.28 4.42
C ALA A 114 3.13 -2.15 3.37
N ALA A 115 1.92 -1.65 3.10
CA ALA A 115 1.74 -0.46 2.28
C ALA A 115 0.78 0.47 3.00
N MET A 116 1.04 1.78 2.97
CA MET A 116 0.23 2.77 3.64
C MET A 116 0.06 3.99 2.74
N ASN A 117 -1.19 4.43 2.56
CA ASN A 117 -1.49 5.71 1.94
C ASN A 117 -1.48 6.82 2.99
N LEU A 118 -0.85 7.94 2.66
CA LEU A 118 -0.90 9.17 3.46
C LEU A 118 -2.32 9.74 3.52
N LYS A 119 -3.05 9.67 2.41
CA LYS A 119 -4.46 10.07 2.33
C LYS A 119 -5.34 8.83 2.31
N LYS A 120 -6.27 8.73 3.28
CA LYS A 120 -7.24 7.62 3.37
C LYS A 120 -8.48 7.80 2.49
N TYR A 121 -8.54 8.88 1.73
CA TYR A 121 -9.62 9.18 0.80
C TYR A 121 -9.09 8.93 -0.63
N PRO A 122 -9.88 8.31 -1.53
CA PRO A 122 -9.44 8.01 -2.87
C PRO A 122 -9.10 9.27 -3.67
N GLY A 123 -8.22 9.11 -4.65
CA GLY A 123 -7.80 10.20 -5.53
C GLY A 123 -7.96 9.86 -6.99
N GLY A 124 -7.88 10.90 -7.83
CA GLY A 124 -7.66 10.73 -9.25
C GLY A 124 -6.18 10.53 -9.59
N HIS A 125 -5.91 10.22 -10.85
CA HIS A 125 -4.55 10.06 -11.40
C HIS A 125 -3.81 11.40 -11.58
N THR A 126 -4.50 12.52 -11.33
CA THR A 126 -4.00 13.89 -11.51
C THR A 126 -3.96 14.60 -10.15
N SER A 127 -2.81 15.13 -9.77
CA SER A 127 -2.71 16.01 -8.60
C SER A 127 -3.41 17.34 -8.90
N VAL A 128 -4.52 17.64 -8.23
CA VAL A 128 -5.14 18.97 -8.29
C VAL A 128 -4.34 19.91 -7.39
N GLY A 129 -3.46 20.72 -7.98
CA GLY A 129 -2.57 21.62 -7.24
C GLY A 129 -3.27 22.76 -6.46
N ARG A 130 -4.56 23.01 -6.69
CA ARG A 130 -5.27 24.18 -6.15
C ARG A 130 -5.61 24.09 -4.65
N THR A 131 -5.74 22.90 -4.08
CA THR A 131 -6.18 22.70 -2.68
C THR A 131 -5.03 22.60 -1.67
N TRP A 132 -3.78 22.50 -2.13
CA TRP A 132 -2.62 22.30 -1.25
C TRP A 132 -2.29 23.51 -0.39
N ARG A 133 -2.41 24.73 -0.92
CA ARG A 133 -2.03 25.95 -0.19
C ARG A 133 -2.89 26.18 1.05
N GLU A 134 -4.19 25.91 0.95
CA GLU A 134 -5.13 26.12 2.06
C GLU A 134 -4.89 25.14 3.20
N MET A 135 -4.56 23.89 2.89
CA MET A 135 -4.23 22.88 3.91
C MET A 135 -2.90 23.17 4.60
N VAL A 136 -1.85 23.54 3.84
CA VAL A 136 -0.53 23.89 4.40
C VAL A 136 -0.58 25.13 5.30
N ILE A 137 -1.48 26.09 5.02
CA ILE A 137 -1.67 27.27 5.87
C ILE A 137 -2.33 26.91 7.21
N ARG A 138 -3.16 25.85 7.25
CA ARG A 138 -3.85 25.41 8.47
C ARG A 138 -2.99 24.57 9.42
N ASP A 139 -1.84 24.10 8.96
CA ASP A 139 -0.94 23.20 9.69
C ASP A 139 0.18 23.96 10.44
N ARG A 140 -0.08 25.23 10.80
CA ARG A 140 0.82 26.11 11.56
C ARG A 140 0.39 26.26 13.01
#